data_AF-A0A3R7N5I2-F1
#
_entry.id   AF-A0A3R7N5I2-F1
#
_cell.length_a   1.000
_cell.length_b   1.000
_cell.length_c   1.000
_cell.angle_alpha   90.00
_cell.angle_beta   90.00
_cell.angle_gamma   90.00
#
_symmetry.space_group_name_H-M   'P 1'
#
loop_
_entity.id
_entity.type
_entity.pdbx_description
1 polymer ?
#
loop_
_entity_poly.entity_id
_entity_poly.type
_entity_poly.pdbx_seq_one_letter_code
_entity_poly.pdbx_strand_id
1 'polypeptide(L)'
;MDYDALKEAQTRLGTAAVIVMDKSTDFIAAIHRLSKFYAHESCRQCTPSHEGSPWLGEKMMRRFVHGNAKKEEIGTMVDVSKQLEGRTVCALATAASWPVQGFTRHFTPMLEERIERY
;
A
#
# COMPACT_ATOMS: atom_id res chain seq x y z
N MET A 1 -7.40 -0.68 -22.05
CA MET A 1 -7.77 -0.63 -20.63
C MET A 1 -9.17 -1.20 -20.52
N ASP A 2 -9.25 -2.45 -20.11
CA ASP A 2 -10.50 -3.22 -19.98
C ASP A 2 -10.53 -3.85 -18.57
N TYR A 3 -11.72 -4.12 -18.04
CA TYR A 3 -11.91 -4.65 -16.69
C TYR A 3 -11.25 -6.03 -16.51
N ASP A 4 -11.44 -6.94 -17.47
CA ASP A 4 -10.96 -8.32 -17.37
C ASP A 4 -9.45 -8.37 -17.58
N ALA A 5 -8.95 -7.66 -18.59
CA ALA A 5 -7.51 -7.60 -18.86
C ALA A 5 -6.70 -7.05 -17.67
N LEU A 6 -7.21 -6.02 -16.97
CA LEU A 6 -6.52 -5.45 -15.81
C LEU A 6 -6.59 -6.37 -14.58
N LYS A 7 -7.69 -7.12 -14.42
CA LYS A 7 -7.82 -8.14 -13.38
C LYS A 7 -6.80 -9.27 -13.58
N GLU A 8 -6.60 -9.73 -14.81
CA GLU A 8 -5.58 -10.73 -15.16
C GLU A 8 -4.16 -10.23 -14.87
N ALA A 9 -3.90 -8.94 -15.09
CA ALA A 9 -2.65 -8.26 -14.72
C ALA A 9 -2.48 -8.03 -13.20
N GLN A 10 -3.31 -8.67 -12.36
CA GLN A 10 -3.28 -8.54 -10.90
C GLN A 10 -3.44 -7.10 -10.38
N THR A 11 -4.17 -6.27 -11.13
CA THR A 11 -4.62 -4.93 -10.75
C THR A 11 -6.13 -4.83 -10.98
N ARG A 12 -6.77 -3.66 -10.78
CA ARG A 12 -8.20 -3.48 -11.06
C ARG A 12 -8.47 -2.13 -11.70
N LEU A 13 -9.39 -2.13 -12.67
CA LEU A 13 -9.92 -0.90 -13.23
C LEU A 13 -10.99 -0.33 -12.29
N GLY A 14 -10.62 0.70 -11.52
CA GLY A 14 -11.54 1.47 -10.65
C GLY A 14 -12.25 2.56 -11.44
N THR A 15 -12.07 3.81 -11.02
CA THR A 15 -12.63 5.01 -11.68
C THR A 15 -11.98 5.36 -13.03
N ALA A 16 -11.12 4.49 -13.56
CA ALA A 16 -10.24 4.75 -14.70
C ALA A 16 -9.32 5.98 -14.54
N ALA A 17 -9.11 6.47 -13.30
CA ALA A 17 -8.14 7.51 -12.99
C ALA A 17 -6.72 6.96 -13.03
N VAL A 18 -6.08 7.05 -14.20
CA VAL A 18 -4.70 6.58 -14.40
C VAL A 18 -3.72 7.58 -13.80
N ILE A 19 -2.90 7.12 -12.86
CA ILE A 19 -1.81 7.90 -12.28
C ILE A 19 -0.50 7.39 -12.88
N VAL A 20 0.21 8.27 -13.60
CA VAL A 20 1.52 7.97 -14.19
C VAL A 20 2.61 8.58 -13.31
N MET A 21 3.60 7.77 -12.94
CA MET A 21 4.79 8.19 -12.20
C MET A 21 6.03 7.86 -13.01
N ASP A 22 6.90 8.84 -13.20
CA ASP A 22 8.17 8.68 -13.91
C ASP A 22 9.31 8.28 -12.95
N LYS A 23 10.52 8.13 -13.48
CA LYS A 23 11.69 7.70 -12.69
C LYS A 23 12.21 8.76 -11.72
N SER A 24 11.82 10.03 -11.85
CA SER A 24 12.22 11.09 -10.91
C SER A 24 11.40 11.07 -9.61
N THR A 25 10.27 10.37 -9.59
CA THR A 25 9.38 10.30 -8.43
C THR A 25 9.93 9.35 -7.36
N ASP A 26 9.95 9.79 -6.09
CA ASP A 26 10.13 8.85 -4.97
C ASP A 26 8.86 8.00 -4.82
N PHE A 27 8.89 6.83 -5.45
CA PHE A 27 7.75 5.92 -5.50
C PHE A 27 7.36 5.39 -4.11
N ILE A 28 8.33 5.17 -3.21
CA ILE A 28 8.04 4.73 -1.83
C ILE A 28 7.27 5.83 -1.09
N ALA A 29 7.69 7.08 -1.24
CA ALA A 29 7.00 8.23 -0.67
C ALA A 29 5.60 8.43 -1.27
N ALA A 30 5.42 8.17 -2.56
CA ALA A 30 4.12 8.24 -3.23
C ALA A 30 3.13 7.19 -2.65
N ILE A 31 3.56 5.94 -2.49
CA ILE A 31 2.74 4.88 -1.88
C ILE A 31 2.44 5.22 -0.42
N HIS A 32 3.42 5.71 0.35
CA HIS A 32 3.19 6.18 1.71
C HIS A 32 2.14 7.30 1.77
N ARG A 33 2.17 8.25 0.82
CA ARG A 33 1.18 9.33 0.74
C ARG A 33 -0.24 8.80 0.49
N LEU A 34 -0.39 7.78 -0.35
CA LEU A 34 -1.66 7.08 -0.59
C LEU A 34 -2.15 6.35 0.67
N SER A 35 -1.27 5.59 1.34
CA SER A 35 -1.64 4.91 2.58
C SER A 35 -2.06 5.90 3.67
N LYS A 36 -1.38 7.06 3.76
CA LYS A 36 -1.76 8.15 4.66
C LYS A 36 -3.13 8.75 4.32
N PHE A 37 -3.45 8.87 3.04
CA PHE A 37 -4.78 9.30 2.60
C PHE A 37 -5.87 8.33 3.10
N TYR A 38 -5.70 7.03 2.89
CA TYR A 38 -6.69 6.05 3.37
C TYR A 38 -6.79 5.98 4.90
N ALA A 39 -5.69 6.23 5.62
CA ALA A 39 -5.71 6.34 7.07
C ALA A 39 -6.49 7.58 7.55
N HIS A 40 -6.39 8.70 6.83
CA HIS A 40 -7.11 9.93 7.14
C HIS A 40 -8.61 9.82 6.82
N GLU A 41 -8.95 9.27 5.65
CA GLU A 41 -10.33 9.15 5.15
C GLU A 41 -11.10 7.94 5.70
N SER A 42 -10.48 7.12 6.56
CA SER A 42 -11.21 6.01 7.18
C SER A 42 -12.36 6.56 8.04
N CYS A 43 -13.58 6.09 7.78
CA CYS A 43 -14.76 6.42 8.59
C CYS A 43 -14.72 5.83 10.00
N ARG A 44 -13.69 5.02 10.32
CA ARG A 44 -13.42 4.49 11.66
C ARG A 44 -14.46 3.52 12.23
N GLN A 45 -15.41 3.05 11.44
CA GLN A 45 -16.49 2.14 11.88
C GLN A 45 -16.01 0.71 12.19
N CYS A 46 -15.08 0.17 11.41
CA CYS A 46 -14.58 -1.20 11.59
C CYS A 46 -13.14 -1.19 12.09
N THR A 47 -12.85 -2.00 13.12
CA THR A 47 -11.53 -2.07 13.77
C THR A 47 -10.39 -2.32 12.79
N PRO A 48 -10.49 -3.26 11.83
CA PRO A 48 -9.38 -3.49 10.89
C PRO A 48 -9.08 -2.27 10.01
N SER A 49 -10.08 -1.45 9.66
CA SER A 49 -9.84 -0.20 8.92
C SER A 49 -9.31 0.90 9.84
N HIS A 50 -9.92 1.07 11.01
CA HIS A 50 -9.59 2.10 11.99
C HIS A 50 -8.15 1.99 12.49
N GLU A 51 -7.73 0.77 12.84
CA GLU A 51 -6.41 0.52 13.42
C GLU A 51 -5.40 0.06 12.37
N GLY A 52 -5.83 -0.78 11.43
CA GLY A 52 -4.95 -1.36 10.43
C GLY A 52 -4.45 -0.34 9.40
N SER A 53 -5.30 0.59 8.93
CA SER A 53 -4.90 1.54 7.88
C SER A 53 -3.83 2.54 8.38
N PRO A 54 -3.96 3.15 9.58
CA PRO A 54 -2.88 3.95 10.16
C PRO A 54 -1.62 3.13 10.47
N TRP A 55 -1.76 1.88 10.88
CA TRP A 55 -0.60 1.03 11.15
C TRP A 55 0.18 0.73 9.86
N LEU A 56 -0.52 0.35 8.78
CA LEU A 56 0.10 0.08 7.48
C LEU A 56 0.72 1.35 6.87
N GLY A 57 0.00 2.48 6.90
CA GLY A 57 0.44 3.73 6.31
C GLY A 57 1.43 4.53 7.17
N GLU A 58 1.00 4.97 8.35
CA GLU A 58 1.77 5.92 9.17
C GLU A 58 2.88 5.22 9.96
N LYS A 59 2.70 3.96 10.38
CA LYS A 59 3.73 3.24 11.15
C LYS A 59 4.70 2.45 10.28
N MET A 60 4.22 1.63 9.34
CA MET A 60 5.10 0.80 8.51
C MET A 60 5.66 1.56 7.32
N MET A 61 4.82 2.04 6.40
CA MET A 61 5.28 2.69 5.16
C MET A 61 6.19 3.89 5.44
N ARG A 62 5.91 4.68 6.49
CA ARG A 62 6.78 5.77 6.92
C ARG A 62 8.21 5.33 7.24
N ARG A 63 8.39 4.15 7.84
CA ARG A 63 9.72 3.62 8.16
C ARG A 63 10.48 3.22 6.90
N PHE A 64 9.80 2.63 5.92
CA PHE A 64 10.38 2.34 4.61
C PHE A 64 10.80 3.62 3.88
N VAL A 65 10.00 4.69 3.94
CA VAL A 65 10.40 5.99 3.35
C VAL A 65 11.72 6.51 3.93
N HIS A 66 11.94 6.35 5.24
CA HIS A 66 13.14 6.81 5.93
C HIS A 66 14.29 5.77 5.96
N GLY A 67 14.13 4.60 5.35
CA GLY A 67 15.12 3.52 5.42
C GLY A 67 15.24 2.84 6.80
N ASN A 68 14.41 3.21 7.78
CA ASN A 68 14.46 2.67 9.16
C ASN A 68 13.56 1.43 9.37
N ALA A 69 13.46 0.61 8.33
CA ALA A 69 12.72 -0.65 8.33
C ALA A 69 13.69 -1.82 8.16
N LYS A 70 13.30 -3.02 8.55
CA LYS A 70 14.08 -4.24 8.31
C LYS A 70 13.51 -5.00 7.12
N LYS A 71 14.34 -5.81 6.45
CA LYS A 71 13.91 -6.60 5.27
C LYS A 71 12.76 -7.56 5.62
N GLU A 72 12.77 -8.12 6.82
CA GLU A 72 11.72 -9.04 7.29
C GLU A 72 10.36 -8.34 7.43
N GLU A 73 10.35 -7.02 7.64
CA GLU A 73 9.13 -6.24 7.76
C GLU A 73 8.39 -6.08 6.43
N ILE A 74 9.05 -6.30 5.29
CA ILE A 74 8.39 -6.31 3.98
C ILE A 74 7.32 -7.41 3.96
N GLY A 75 7.65 -8.59 4.48
CA GLY A 75 6.70 -9.70 4.63
C GLY A 75 5.57 -9.35 5.59
N THR A 76 5.90 -8.80 6.76
CA THR A 76 4.90 -8.37 7.75
C THR A 76 3.93 -7.33 7.17
N MET A 77 4.42 -6.40 6.36
CA MET A 77 3.60 -5.39 5.70
C MET A 77 2.57 -6.01 4.75
N VAL A 78 2.99 -7.01 3.98
CA VAL A 78 2.09 -7.77 3.10
C VAL A 78 1.07 -8.56 3.92
N ASP A 79 1.50 -9.24 4.99
CA ASP A 79 0.61 -10.04 5.81
C ASP A 79 -0.48 -9.19 6.47
N VAL A 80 -0.11 -8.02 6.99
CA VAL A 80 -1.10 -7.11 7.56
C VAL A 80 -2.04 -6.58 6.49
N SER A 81 -1.54 -6.19 5.32
CA SER A 81 -2.42 -5.76 4.22
C SER A 81 -3.47 -6.84 3.85
N LYS A 82 -3.12 -8.13 3.94
CA LYS A 82 -4.06 -9.25 3.74
C LYS A 82 -5.06 -9.43 4.88
N GLN A 83 -4.71 -9.02 6.12
CA GLN A 83 -5.67 -9.04 7.23
C GLN A 83 -6.72 -7.93 7.11
N LEU A 84 -6.39 -6.80 6.48
CA LEU A 84 -7.33 -5.71 6.23
C LEU A 84 -8.29 -6.03 5.08
N GLU A 85 -7.77 -6.67 4.03
CA GLU A 85 -8.52 -7.05 2.84
C GLU A 85 -9.66 -8.02 3.16
N GLY A 86 -10.88 -7.67 2.73
CA GLY A 86 -12.05 -8.55 2.85
C GLY A 86 -12.62 -8.73 4.26
N ARG A 87 -12.05 -8.06 5.29
CA ARG A 87 -12.51 -8.18 6.69
C ARG A 87 -13.13 -6.89 7.25
N THR A 88 -13.60 -6.04 6.37
CA THR A 88 -14.14 -4.71 6.71
C THR A 88 -15.51 -4.50 6.12
N VAL A 89 -16.28 -3.58 6.71
CA VAL A 89 -17.67 -3.32 6.33
C VAL A 89 -17.81 -2.79 4.91
N CYS A 90 -16.84 -1.97 4.47
CA CYS A 90 -16.80 -1.41 3.12
C CYS A 90 -15.45 -1.70 2.44
N ALA A 91 -15.34 -1.37 1.16
CA ALA A 91 -14.15 -1.62 0.37
C ALA A 91 -12.95 -0.70 0.68
N LEU A 92 -13.06 0.28 1.59
CA LEU A 92 -12.01 1.26 1.85
C LEU A 92 -10.71 0.62 2.37
N ALA A 93 -10.79 -0.33 3.31
CA ALA A 93 -9.57 -0.99 3.81
C ALA A 93 -8.94 -1.90 2.75
N THR A 94 -9.74 -2.46 1.86
CA THR A 94 -9.26 -3.19 0.69
C THR A 94 -8.53 -2.24 -0.27
N ALA A 95 -9.10 -1.05 -0.52
CA ALA A 95 -8.46 0.00 -1.31
C ALA A 95 -7.17 0.55 -0.66
N ALA A 96 -7.07 0.52 0.68
CA ALA A 96 -5.85 0.87 1.40
C ALA A 96 -4.75 -0.22 1.29
N SER A 97 -5.17 -1.48 1.15
CA SER A 97 -4.27 -2.64 1.14
C SER A 97 -3.65 -2.89 -0.23
N TRP A 98 -4.42 -2.74 -1.31
CA TRP A 98 -3.95 -3.05 -2.66
C TRP A 98 -2.75 -2.22 -3.15
N PRO A 99 -2.63 -0.91 -2.88
CA PRO A 99 -1.45 -0.15 -3.26
C PRO A 99 -0.16 -0.73 -2.66
N VAL A 100 -0.22 -1.16 -1.39
CA VAL A 100 0.93 -1.76 -0.69
C VAL A 100 1.25 -3.15 -1.22
N GLN A 101 0.22 -3.98 -1.46
CA GLN A 101 0.40 -5.30 -2.06
C GLN A 101 0.99 -5.22 -3.48
N GLY A 102 0.43 -4.35 -4.33
CA GLY A 102 0.92 -4.13 -5.69
C GLY A 102 2.33 -3.57 -5.72
N PHE A 103 2.62 -2.60 -4.84
CA PHE A 103 3.96 -2.05 -4.65
C PHE A 103 4.97 -3.15 -4.30
N THR A 104 4.68 -3.96 -3.28
CA THR A 104 5.59 -5.02 -2.85
C THR A 104 5.78 -6.06 -3.95
N ARG A 105 4.72 -6.44 -4.66
CA ARG A 105 4.80 -7.42 -5.76
C ARG A 105 5.76 -7.02 -6.88
N HIS A 106 5.81 -5.73 -7.23
CA HIS A 106 6.57 -5.25 -8.39
C HIS A 106 7.90 -4.57 -8.03
N PHE A 107 8.02 -4.02 -6.82
CA PHE A 107 9.13 -3.13 -6.45
C PHE A 107 9.76 -3.50 -5.09
N THR A 108 9.69 -4.77 -4.67
CA THR A 108 10.44 -5.27 -3.50
C THR A 108 11.93 -4.86 -3.53
N PRO A 109 12.67 -4.99 -4.65
CA PRO A 109 14.08 -4.58 -4.69
C PRO A 109 14.31 -3.11 -4.33
N MET A 110 13.35 -2.22 -4.65
CA MET A 110 13.44 -0.80 -4.31
C MET A 110 13.32 -0.55 -2.81
N LEU A 111 12.51 -1.37 -2.10
CA LEU A 111 12.41 -1.31 -0.64
C LEU A 111 13.69 -1.79 0.01
N GLU A 112 14.23 -2.91 -0.46
CA GLU A 112 15.48 -3.47 0.06
C GLU A 112 16.65 -2.51 -0.14
N GLU A 113 16.77 -1.91 -1.32
CA GLU A 113 17.77 -0.90 -1.61
C GLU A 113 17.63 0.33 -0.70
N ARG A 114 16.40 0.79 -0.46
CA ARG A 114 16.15 1.92 0.46
C ARG A 114 16.60 1.58 1.89
N ILE A 115 16.45 0.33 2.33
CA ILE A 115 16.91 -0.13 3.64
C ILE A 115 18.43 -0.20 3.69
N GLU A 116 19.09 -0.68 2.62
CA GLU A 116 20.56 -0.84 2.60
C GLU A 116 21.33 0.49 2.52
N ARG A 117 20.70 1.54 1.98
CA ARG A 117 21.33 2.86 1.86
C ARG A 117 21.42 3.64 3.18
N TYR A 118 20.74 3.20 4.25
CA TYR A 118 20.65 3.89 5.54
C TYR A 118 21.04 2.96 6.70
#